data_AF-A0A973WW96-F1
#
_entry.id   AF-A0A973WW96-F1
#
_cell.length_a   1.000
_cell.length_b   1.000
_cell.length_c   1.000
_cell.angle_alpha   90.00
_cell.angle_beta   90.00
_cell.angle_gamma   90.00
#
_symmetry.space_group_name_H-M   'P 1'
#
loop_
_entity.id
_entity.type
_entity.pdbx_description
1 polymer ?
#
loop_
_entity_poly.entity_id
_entity_poly.type
_entity_poly.pdbx_seq_one_letter_code
_entity_poly.pdbx_strand_id
1 'polypeptide(L)'
;MKFGPLRPADAIGGVTVHTLRQGSLLLKKGTTIGAGEVDALTKAGVAEIVVVQLEAGDVSEDVAAADVARAVAGAGVHVERAFTGRANLFAAIAGVLVIDRAVVDRINGVDEAITFATLPAFKPVVEGEMIATVKVIPFGVAGELRDAAVAAAVGGALRIAPFVIKRVGVVSTLLPGLAPKVIEKTLRVTAERLAPAGASIVAERRVPHQQAALASAINELLGLGAELVIVFGASAIADRRDVIPAAIEQIGGAIEHFGMPVDPGNLLLIGGARGVPVLGAPGCARSPVENGFDWVLMRLLAGLKVGRADLTGMGVGGLLMEIVTRPQPRVPLAADGNREVAAIVLAAGRSTRMGGPNKLLAELNGKPLVRIVAEQVLASKASSVIVVTGHQADKVQEALSGLKVSFVHNADFAQGLASSVKTGIAAVPETADGAVVCLGDMPLIDAELIDRLIEAFAPDRGGLIAVPVSDGRRGNPVLWSRRFFAELMTLGGDIGARHLIAKHGEAVAEVPVEGHGAFLDIDTPQALEDARRG
;
A
#
# COMPACT_ATOMS: atom_id res chain seq x y z
N MET A 1 16.64 -18.40 -37.50
CA MET A 1 16.59 -19.69 -36.77
C MET A 1 15.48 -20.58 -37.32
N LYS A 2 15.69 -21.91 -37.31
CA LYS A 2 14.67 -22.90 -37.69
C LYS A 2 14.06 -23.55 -36.45
N PHE A 3 12.73 -23.52 -36.39
CA PHE A 3 11.94 -24.17 -35.34
C PHE A 3 11.07 -25.24 -35.98
N GLY A 4 11.15 -26.48 -35.48
CA GLY A 4 10.27 -27.54 -35.97
C GLY A 4 10.73 -28.94 -35.61
N PRO A 5 9.93 -29.96 -35.99
CA PRO A 5 10.32 -31.35 -35.86
C PRO A 5 11.44 -31.71 -36.85
N LEU A 6 12.45 -32.42 -36.38
CA LEU A 6 13.52 -32.99 -37.18
C LEU A 6 13.75 -34.44 -36.79
N ARG A 7 14.25 -35.25 -37.73
CA ARG A 7 14.76 -36.60 -37.40
C ARG A 7 15.99 -36.45 -36.49
N PRO A 8 16.25 -37.40 -35.56
CA PRO A 8 17.40 -37.30 -34.65
C PRO A 8 18.73 -36.97 -35.34
N ALA A 9 19.03 -37.61 -36.48
CA ALA A 9 20.27 -37.36 -37.23
C ALA A 9 20.38 -35.92 -37.79
N ASP A 10 19.25 -35.32 -38.16
CA ASP A 10 19.20 -33.95 -38.70
C ASP A 10 19.16 -32.88 -37.59
N ALA A 11 18.90 -33.30 -36.34
CA ALA A 11 18.76 -32.42 -35.19
C ALA A 11 20.09 -32.06 -34.51
N ILE A 12 21.23 -32.58 -34.98
CA ILE A 12 22.56 -32.28 -34.41
C ILE A 12 22.80 -30.76 -34.37
N GLY A 13 23.29 -30.27 -33.24
CA GLY A 13 23.49 -28.84 -32.96
C GLY A 13 22.21 -28.09 -32.58
N GLY A 14 21.04 -28.72 -32.70
CA GLY A 14 19.77 -28.16 -32.26
C GLY A 14 19.58 -28.22 -30.75
N VAL A 15 18.70 -27.38 -30.21
CA VAL A 15 18.35 -27.34 -28.79
C VAL A 15 16.91 -27.82 -28.59
N THR A 16 16.68 -28.70 -27.61
CA THR A 16 15.34 -29.24 -27.33
C THR A 16 14.39 -28.16 -26.80
N VAL A 17 13.20 -28.07 -27.40
CA VAL A 17 12.20 -27.05 -27.05
C VAL A 17 11.40 -27.44 -25.79
N HIS A 18 11.17 -28.73 -25.59
CA HIS A 18 10.45 -29.29 -24.44
C HIS A 18 11.22 -30.49 -23.87
N THR A 19 10.88 -30.86 -22.64
CA THR A 19 11.42 -32.08 -22.03
C THR A 19 10.81 -33.29 -22.72
N LEU A 20 11.64 -34.13 -23.34
CA LEU A 20 11.24 -35.39 -23.96
C LEU A 20 11.38 -36.53 -22.94
N ARG A 21 10.32 -37.31 -22.76
CA ARG A 21 10.31 -38.55 -21.97
C ARG A 21 9.80 -39.69 -22.84
N GLN A 22 10.64 -40.68 -23.11
CA GLN A 22 10.27 -41.87 -23.87
C GLN A 22 11.01 -43.10 -23.34
N GLY A 23 10.27 -44.05 -22.75
CA GLY A 23 10.86 -45.17 -22.03
C GLY A 23 11.75 -44.68 -20.88
N SER A 24 13.01 -45.13 -20.86
CA SER A 24 14.03 -44.68 -19.90
C SER A 24 14.76 -43.39 -20.31
N LEU A 25 14.52 -42.87 -21.53
CA LEU A 25 15.15 -41.65 -22.02
C LEU A 25 14.47 -40.40 -21.44
N LEU A 26 15.28 -39.51 -20.87
CA LEU A 26 14.90 -38.18 -20.43
C LEU A 26 15.86 -37.14 -21.03
N LEU A 27 15.39 -36.35 -22.00
CA LEU A 27 16.09 -35.14 -22.44
C LEU A 27 15.35 -33.93 -21.88
N LYS A 28 16.03 -33.10 -21.09
CA LYS A 28 15.43 -31.88 -20.54
C LYS A 28 15.29 -30.83 -21.64
N LYS A 29 14.32 -29.92 -21.50
CA LYS A 29 14.29 -28.67 -22.29
C LYS A 29 15.64 -27.95 -22.19
N GLY A 30 16.11 -27.41 -23.32
CA GLY A 30 17.39 -26.69 -23.39
C GLY A 30 18.61 -27.60 -23.61
N THR A 31 18.43 -28.89 -23.84
CA THR A 31 19.54 -29.82 -24.12
C THR A 31 20.02 -29.63 -25.56
N THR A 32 21.32 -29.42 -25.75
CA THR A 32 21.95 -29.42 -27.08
C THR A 32 22.08 -30.86 -27.59
N ILE A 33 21.65 -31.11 -28.82
CA ILE A 33 21.69 -32.43 -29.44
C ILE A 33 23.08 -32.67 -30.05
N GLY A 34 23.86 -33.53 -29.42
CA GLY A 34 25.11 -34.08 -29.96
C GLY A 34 24.93 -35.52 -30.45
N ALA A 35 26.04 -36.14 -30.88
CA ALA A 35 26.02 -37.53 -31.34
C ALA A 35 25.50 -38.52 -30.28
N GLY A 36 25.81 -38.30 -29.00
CA GLY A 36 25.33 -39.13 -27.90
C GLY A 36 23.81 -39.04 -27.70
N GLU A 37 23.24 -37.83 -27.80
CA GLU A 37 21.80 -37.62 -27.73
C GLU A 37 21.10 -38.26 -28.93
N VAL A 38 21.68 -38.16 -30.14
CA VAL A 38 21.15 -38.83 -31.34
C VAL A 38 21.08 -40.34 -31.14
N ASP A 39 22.17 -40.97 -30.68
CA ASP A 39 22.19 -42.41 -30.41
C ASP A 39 21.13 -42.82 -29.38
N ALA A 40 20.95 -42.01 -28.33
CA ALA A 40 19.95 -42.24 -27.31
C ALA A 40 18.52 -42.13 -27.86
N LEU A 41 18.25 -41.10 -28.68
CA LEU A 41 16.97 -40.91 -29.37
C LEU A 41 16.64 -42.07 -30.30
N THR A 42 17.62 -42.52 -31.11
CA THR A 42 17.46 -43.65 -32.02
C THR A 42 17.19 -44.95 -31.26
N LYS A 43 17.93 -45.23 -30.18
CA LYS A 43 17.70 -46.41 -29.32
C LYS A 43 16.31 -46.39 -28.66
N ALA A 44 15.81 -45.22 -28.29
CA ALA A 44 14.49 -45.06 -27.71
C ALA A 44 13.34 -45.11 -28.73
N GLY A 45 13.64 -45.21 -30.04
CA GLY A 45 12.63 -45.25 -31.10
C GLY A 45 11.94 -43.91 -31.35
N VAL A 46 12.63 -42.79 -31.09
CA VAL A 46 12.09 -41.45 -31.35
C VAL A 46 12.22 -41.14 -32.85
N ALA A 47 11.09 -40.97 -33.53
CA ALA A 47 11.06 -40.69 -34.97
C ALA A 47 11.42 -39.24 -35.30
N GLU A 48 10.89 -38.30 -34.52
CA GLU A 48 11.12 -36.86 -34.68
C GLU A 48 11.25 -36.19 -33.31
N ILE A 49 12.04 -35.12 -33.26
CA ILE A 49 12.20 -34.27 -32.08
C ILE A 49 12.06 -32.80 -32.49
N VAL A 50 11.30 -32.04 -31.70
CA VAL A 50 11.16 -30.60 -31.93
C VAL A 50 12.37 -29.89 -31.33
N VAL A 51 13.19 -29.32 -32.22
CA VAL A 51 14.37 -28.56 -31.85
C VAL A 51 14.33 -27.16 -32.47
N VAL A 52 15.17 -26.31 -31.92
CA VAL A 52 15.57 -25.06 -32.55
C VAL A 52 17.02 -25.18 -33.03
N GLN A 53 17.27 -24.81 -34.28
CA GLN A 53 18.60 -24.71 -34.86
C GLN A 53 18.87 -23.26 -35.22
N LEU A 54 19.98 -22.70 -34.72
CA LEU A 54 20.46 -21.39 -35.12
C LEU A 54 20.95 -21.46 -36.57
N GLU A 55 20.56 -20.47 -37.36
CA GLU A 55 21.03 -20.30 -38.74
C GLU A 55 22.29 -19.44 -38.77
N ALA A 56 22.98 -19.41 -39.92
CA ALA A 56 24.09 -18.51 -40.11
C ALA A 56 23.61 -17.05 -39.93
N GLY A 57 24.25 -16.31 -39.03
CA GLY A 57 23.87 -14.93 -38.67
C GLY A 57 22.98 -14.81 -37.44
N ASP A 58 22.45 -15.92 -36.89
CA ASP A 58 21.76 -15.89 -35.60
C ASP A 58 22.75 -15.85 -34.43
N VAL A 59 22.29 -15.32 -33.30
CA VAL A 59 22.96 -15.35 -32.00
C VAL A 59 22.08 -16.09 -30.98
N SER A 60 22.70 -16.76 -30.01
CA SER A 60 21.95 -17.44 -28.96
C SER A 60 21.24 -16.47 -28.02
N GLU A 61 20.18 -16.94 -27.36
CA GLU A 61 19.39 -16.15 -26.42
C GLU A 61 20.23 -15.51 -25.31
N ASP A 62 21.22 -16.23 -24.77
CA ASP A 62 22.07 -15.75 -23.69
C ASP A 62 23.05 -14.67 -24.18
N VAL A 63 23.57 -14.80 -25.40
CA VAL A 63 24.45 -13.78 -25.99
C VAL A 63 23.67 -12.50 -26.24
N ALA A 64 22.50 -12.61 -26.89
CA ALA A 64 21.65 -11.45 -27.15
C ALA A 64 21.17 -10.76 -25.87
N ALA A 65 20.72 -11.53 -24.87
CA ALA A 65 20.29 -10.97 -23.58
C ALA A 65 21.44 -10.24 -22.87
N ALA A 66 22.64 -10.84 -22.85
CA ALA A 66 23.81 -10.23 -22.22
C ALA A 66 24.26 -8.95 -22.92
N ASP A 67 24.25 -8.91 -24.26
CA ASP A 67 24.66 -7.74 -25.02
C ASP A 67 23.71 -6.56 -24.81
N VAL A 68 22.40 -6.80 -24.91
CA VAL A 68 21.40 -5.76 -24.66
C VAL A 68 21.47 -5.29 -23.21
N ALA A 69 21.59 -6.20 -22.24
CA ALA A 69 21.71 -5.85 -20.82
C ALA A 69 22.95 -5.00 -20.53
N ARG A 70 24.09 -5.31 -21.15
CA ARG A 70 25.30 -4.47 -21.05
C ARG A 70 25.11 -3.09 -21.68
N ALA A 71 24.41 -3.02 -22.80
CA ALA A 71 24.18 -1.77 -23.51
C ALA A 71 23.26 -0.80 -22.75
N VAL A 72 22.27 -1.33 -22.03
CA VAL A 72 21.32 -0.50 -21.25
C VAL A 72 21.86 -0.08 -19.88
N ALA A 73 22.84 -0.80 -19.34
CA ALA A 73 23.40 -0.56 -18.01
C ALA A 73 24.34 0.66 -17.98
N GLY A 74 24.01 1.64 -17.14
CA GLY A 74 24.85 2.80 -16.86
C GLY A 74 25.49 2.75 -15.47
N ALA A 75 25.88 3.93 -14.97
CA ALA A 75 26.56 4.06 -13.68
C ALA A 75 25.74 3.49 -12.51
N GLY A 76 26.39 2.76 -11.61
CA GLY A 76 25.75 2.16 -10.43
C GLY A 76 24.87 0.94 -10.73
N VAL A 77 24.95 0.35 -11.92
CA VAL A 77 24.21 -0.85 -12.30
C VAL A 77 25.16 -2.04 -12.47
N HIS A 78 24.79 -3.18 -11.88
CA HIS A 78 25.45 -4.45 -12.07
C HIS A 78 24.61 -5.35 -12.98
N VAL A 79 25.23 -6.02 -13.95
CA VAL A 79 24.57 -6.95 -14.87
C VAL A 79 24.99 -8.37 -14.50
N GLU A 80 24.02 -9.22 -14.18
CA GLU A 80 24.28 -10.65 -13.96
C GLU A 80 24.55 -11.38 -15.29
N ARG A 81 25.22 -12.54 -15.18
CA ARG A 81 25.43 -13.41 -16.34
C ARG A 81 24.07 -13.85 -16.90
N ALA A 82 23.92 -13.73 -18.23
CA ALA A 82 22.75 -14.24 -18.89
C ALA A 82 22.62 -15.77 -18.73
N PHE A 83 21.39 -16.22 -18.54
CA PHE A 83 21.04 -17.64 -18.46
C PHE A 83 19.60 -17.85 -18.93
N THR A 84 19.38 -18.84 -19.80
CA THR A 84 18.05 -19.17 -20.36
C THR A 84 17.37 -17.96 -21.01
N GLY A 85 18.16 -17.19 -21.75
CA GLY A 85 17.73 -16.00 -22.47
C GLY A 85 17.40 -14.81 -21.59
N ARG A 86 17.77 -14.83 -20.30
CA ARG A 86 17.50 -13.75 -19.35
C ARG A 86 18.79 -13.17 -18.80
N ALA A 87 18.88 -11.85 -18.76
CA ALA A 87 19.92 -11.12 -18.04
C ALA A 87 19.27 -10.13 -17.08
N ASN A 88 19.52 -10.30 -15.78
CA ASN A 88 18.99 -9.43 -14.74
C ASN A 88 19.99 -8.32 -14.42
N LEU A 89 19.46 -7.14 -14.10
CA LEU A 89 20.23 -5.97 -13.72
C LEU A 89 19.87 -5.57 -12.29
N PHE A 90 20.90 -5.23 -11.52
CA PHE A 90 20.80 -4.93 -10.10
C PHE A 90 21.40 -3.57 -9.79
N ALA A 91 20.87 -2.91 -8.75
CA ALA A 91 21.49 -1.73 -8.19
C ALA A 91 22.80 -2.13 -7.50
N ALA A 92 23.93 -1.60 -7.97
CA ALA A 92 25.24 -1.83 -7.35
C ALA A 92 25.48 -0.92 -6.13
N ILE A 93 24.62 0.09 -5.94
CA ILE A 93 24.67 1.06 -4.84
C ILE A 93 23.25 1.47 -4.48
N ALA A 94 23.01 1.91 -3.25
CA ALA A 94 21.75 2.52 -2.86
C ALA A 94 21.59 3.92 -3.48
N GLY A 95 20.37 4.26 -3.91
CA GLY A 95 20.10 5.53 -4.58
C GLY A 95 18.72 5.60 -5.21
N VAL A 96 18.59 6.44 -6.24
CA VAL A 96 17.37 6.59 -7.05
C VAL A 96 17.61 6.04 -8.45
N LEU A 97 16.75 5.13 -8.89
CA LEU A 97 16.78 4.55 -10.23
C LEU A 97 16.37 5.61 -11.27
N VAL A 98 17.27 6.00 -12.16
CA VAL A 98 16.99 6.93 -13.25
C VAL A 98 16.87 6.14 -14.54
N ILE A 99 15.76 6.36 -15.26
CA ILE A 99 15.39 5.61 -16.46
C ILE A 99 15.08 6.59 -17.58
N ASP A 100 15.68 6.36 -18.75
CA ASP A 100 15.23 6.99 -19.99
C ASP A 100 14.14 6.14 -20.63
N ARG A 101 12.89 6.56 -20.46
CA ARG A 101 11.72 5.88 -21.02
C ARG A 101 11.79 5.76 -22.54
N ALA A 102 12.30 6.77 -23.25
CA ALA A 102 12.36 6.72 -24.69
C ALA A 102 13.36 5.65 -25.17
N VAL A 103 14.45 5.42 -24.43
CA VAL A 103 15.39 4.32 -24.70
C VAL A 103 14.71 2.97 -24.48
N VAL A 104 13.99 2.79 -23.36
CA VAL A 104 13.25 1.55 -23.06
C VAL A 104 12.23 1.25 -24.17
N ASP A 105 11.45 2.24 -24.57
CA ASP A 105 10.41 2.10 -25.60
C ASP A 105 11.03 1.76 -26.96
N ARG A 106 12.16 2.38 -27.34
CA ARG A 106 12.87 2.05 -28.59
C ARG A 106 13.36 0.62 -28.63
N ILE A 107 13.93 0.10 -27.54
CA ILE A 107 14.45 -1.27 -27.47
C ILE A 107 13.31 -2.28 -27.62
N ASN A 108 12.23 -2.10 -26.86
CA ASN A 108 11.05 -2.97 -26.95
C ASN A 108 10.32 -2.84 -28.30
N GLY A 109 10.53 -1.75 -29.02
CA GLY A 109 10.00 -1.54 -30.36
C GLY A 109 10.83 -2.17 -31.49
N VAL A 110 12.00 -2.78 -31.19
CA VAL A 110 12.84 -3.41 -32.22
C VAL A 110 12.19 -4.69 -32.76
N ASP A 111 11.87 -5.62 -31.86
CA ASP A 111 11.29 -6.92 -32.22
C ASP A 111 10.68 -7.59 -30.98
N GLU A 112 9.58 -8.34 -31.18
CA GLU A 112 8.90 -9.06 -30.09
C GLU A 112 9.78 -10.11 -29.39
N ALA A 113 10.83 -10.60 -30.06
CA ALA A 113 11.77 -11.56 -29.50
C ALA A 113 12.64 -10.99 -28.36
N ILE A 114 12.82 -9.66 -28.29
CA ILE A 114 13.69 -8.98 -27.32
C ILE A 114 12.84 -8.07 -26.45
N THR A 115 12.79 -8.37 -25.15
CA THR A 115 12.04 -7.56 -24.19
C THR A 115 12.96 -7.00 -23.12
N PHE A 116 12.70 -5.77 -22.69
CA PHE A 116 13.42 -5.06 -21.65
C PHE A 116 12.42 -4.39 -20.70
N ALA A 117 12.42 -4.85 -19.45
CA ALA A 117 11.50 -4.39 -18.42
C ALA A 117 12.27 -3.82 -17.22
N THR A 118 11.71 -2.81 -16.57
CA THR A 118 12.33 -2.08 -15.47
C THR A 118 11.36 -1.90 -14.30
N LEU A 119 11.88 -1.63 -13.11
CA LEU A 119 11.10 -0.99 -12.05
C LEU A 119 10.66 0.43 -12.48
N PRO A 120 9.72 1.08 -11.77
CA PRO A 120 9.32 2.45 -12.07
C PRO A 120 10.50 3.43 -12.03
N ALA A 121 10.48 4.42 -12.91
CA ALA A 121 11.46 5.50 -12.91
C ALA A 121 11.41 6.27 -11.57
N PHE A 122 12.59 6.71 -11.12
CA PHE A 122 12.82 7.43 -9.86
C PHE A 122 12.47 6.66 -8.58
N LYS A 123 12.25 5.33 -8.67
CA LYS A 123 12.11 4.50 -7.47
C LYS A 123 13.41 4.55 -6.64
N PRO A 124 13.34 4.81 -5.32
CA PRO A 124 14.45 4.56 -4.41
C PRO A 124 14.78 3.06 -4.37
N VAL A 125 16.06 2.72 -4.46
CA VAL A 125 16.55 1.34 -4.47
C VAL A 125 17.68 1.14 -3.49
N VAL A 126 17.81 -0.08 -2.98
CA VAL A 126 18.93 -0.51 -2.14
C VAL A 126 19.94 -1.30 -2.96
N GLU A 127 21.18 -1.39 -2.47
CA GLU A 127 22.21 -2.25 -3.09
C GLU A 127 21.74 -3.70 -3.14
N GLY A 128 21.93 -4.35 -4.29
CA GLY A 128 21.50 -5.72 -4.55
C GLY A 128 20.02 -5.87 -4.93
N GLU A 129 19.25 -4.79 -5.04
CA GLU A 129 17.87 -4.84 -5.54
C GLU A 129 17.85 -5.05 -7.05
N MET A 130 17.02 -5.97 -7.55
CA MET A 130 16.82 -6.17 -8.98
C MET A 130 16.01 -5.01 -9.56
N ILE A 131 16.59 -4.27 -10.51
CA ILE A 131 16.01 -3.04 -11.07
C ILE A 131 15.47 -3.19 -12.49
N ALA A 132 15.96 -4.18 -13.23
CA ALA A 132 15.54 -4.43 -14.60
C ALA A 132 15.89 -5.85 -15.05
N THR A 133 15.30 -6.27 -16.16
CA THR A 133 15.60 -7.56 -16.80
C THR A 133 15.47 -7.44 -18.30
N VAL A 134 16.41 -8.05 -19.02
CA VAL A 134 16.30 -8.31 -20.46
C VAL A 134 15.92 -9.76 -20.64
N LYS A 135 14.90 -10.02 -21.46
CA LYS A 135 14.47 -11.36 -21.82
C LYS A 135 14.40 -11.51 -23.33
N VAL A 136 15.23 -12.41 -23.86
CA VAL A 136 15.09 -12.97 -25.19
C VAL A 136 14.15 -14.16 -25.09
N ILE A 137 13.04 -14.10 -25.82
CA ILE A 137 11.94 -15.07 -25.75
C ILE A 137 12.28 -16.37 -26.49
N PRO A 138 12.68 -16.34 -27.78
CA PRO A 138 13.15 -17.53 -28.47
C PRO A 138 14.56 -17.92 -28.00
N PHE A 139 14.99 -19.14 -28.36
CA PHE A 139 16.33 -19.65 -28.02
C PHE A 139 17.49 -18.97 -28.77
N GLY A 140 17.17 -18.09 -29.71
CA GLY A 140 18.11 -17.22 -30.41
C GLY A 140 17.36 -16.19 -31.25
N VAL A 141 18.09 -15.21 -31.75
CA VAL A 141 17.57 -14.13 -32.59
C VAL A 141 18.54 -13.84 -33.73
N ALA A 142 18.05 -13.24 -34.81
CA ALA A 142 18.94 -12.75 -35.86
C ALA A 142 19.92 -11.72 -35.26
N GLY A 143 21.20 -11.82 -35.62
CA GLY A 143 22.26 -10.93 -35.10
C GLY A 143 21.96 -9.45 -35.35
N GLU A 144 21.36 -9.14 -36.49
CA GLU A 144 20.93 -7.77 -36.85
C GLU A 144 19.88 -7.19 -35.88
N LEU A 145 18.97 -8.03 -35.35
CA LEU A 145 17.97 -7.59 -34.35
C LEU A 145 18.63 -7.30 -33.01
N ARG A 146 19.58 -8.15 -32.59
CA ARG A 146 20.40 -7.90 -31.40
C ARG A 146 21.20 -6.60 -31.56
N ASP A 147 21.83 -6.40 -32.71
CA ASP A 147 22.61 -5.20 -33.00
C ASP A 147 21.73 -3.94 -33.01
N ALA A 148 20.53 -4.03 -33.58
CA ALA A 148 19.54 -2.95 -33.55
C ALA A 148 19.09 -2.62 -32.12
N ALA A 149 18.85 -3.62 -31.26
CA ALA A 149 18.51 -3.42 -29.86
C ALA A 149 19.66 -2.78 -29.05
N VAL A 150 20.91 -3.22 -29.29
CA VAL A 150 22.10 -2.60 -28.71
C VAL A 150 22.27 -1.15 -29.18
N ALA A 151 22.04 -0.87 -30.46
CA ALA A 151 22.10 0.48 -31.02
C ALA A 151 20.96 1.38 -30.47
N ALA A 152 19.78 0.81 -30.22
CA ALA A 152 18.66 1.54 -29.60
C ALA A 152 18.97 2.01 -28.17
N ALA A 153 19.89 1.30 -27.47
CA ALA A 153 20.36 1.59 -26.12
C ALA A 153 21.42 2.72 -26.04
N VAL A 154 21.79 3.36 -27.15
CA VAL A 154 22.74 4.48 -27.17
C VAL A 154 22.31 5.57 -26.18
N GLY A 155 23.28 6.02 -25.35
CA GLY A 155 23.06 6.97 -24.26
C GLY A 155 22.88 6.32 -22.88
N GLY A 156 22.70 5.00 -22.83
CA GLY A 156 22.39 4.24 -21.61
C GLY A 156 20.92 4.42 -21.21
N ALA A 157 20.24 3.33 -20.84
CA ALA A 157 18.83 3.40 -20.45
C ALA A 157 18.65 3.62 -18.95
N LEU A 158 19.58 3.09 -18.14
CA LEU A 158 19.45 3.01 -16.69
C LEU A 158 20.71 3.51 -15.99
N ARG A 159 20.54 4.23 -14.88
CA ARG A 159 21.62 4.48 -13.93
C ARG A 159 21.06 4.62 -12.52
N ILE A 160 21.90 4.43 -11.50
CA ILE A 160 21.56 4.77 -10.12
C ILE A 160 22.16 6.13 -9.78
N ALA A 161 21.32 7.07 -9.34
CA ALA A 161 21.76 8.32 -8.74
C ALA A 161 21.99 8.09 -7.24
N PRO A 162 23.24 8.09 -6.75
CA PRO A 162 23.50 7.85 -5.33
C PRO A 162 22.92 8.98 -4.46
N PHE A 163 22.56 8.65 -3.23
CA PHE A 163 22.19 9.67 -2.24
C PHE A 163 23.40 10.50 -1.82
N VAL A 164 23.36 11.81 -2.11
CA VAL A 164 24.48 12.74 -1.88
C VAL A 164 24.18 13.77 -0.79
N ILE A 165 22.91 14.17 -0.61
CA ILE A 165 22.51 15.08 0.47
C ILE A 165 22.40 14.28 1.77
N LYS A 166 23.09 14.72 2.82
CA LYS A 166 23.10 14.05 4.14
C LYS A 166 22.61 14.94 5.26
N ARG A 167 22.65 16.26 5.08
CA ARG A 167 22.41 17.24 6.15
C ARG A 167 21.12 18.01 5.88
N VAL A 168 20.05 17.67 6.61
CA VAL A 168 18.73 18.28 6.40
C VAL A 168 18.37 19.22 7.56
N GLY A 169 17.97 20.45 7.22
CA GLY A 169 17.39 21.39 8.19
C GLY A 169 15.86 21.29 8.18
N VAL A 170 15.22 21.37 9.34
CA VAL A 170 13.75 21.36 9.43
C VAL A 170 13.23 22.62 10.13
N VAL A 171 12.22 23.27 9.54
CA VAL A 171 11.47 24.34 10.20
C VAL A 171 10.01 23.93 10.37
N SER A 172 9.50 23.99 11.59
CA SER A 172 8.08 23.86 11.89
C SER A 172 7.50 25.23 12.22
N THR A 173 6.57 25.72 11.41
CA THR A 173 5.85 26.95 11.75
C THR A 173 4.70 26.65 12.73
N LEU A 174 4.32 27.64 13.53
CA LEU A 174 3.36 27.50 14.63
C LEU A 174 2.17 28.44 14.48
N LEU A 175 0.97 27.91 14.74
CA LEU A 175 -0.28 28.66 14.95
C LEU A 175 -0.94 28.17 16.26
N PRO A 176 -1.80 28.98 16.90
CA PRO A 176 -2.58 28.54 18.05
C PRO A 176 -3.35 27.24 17.74
N GLY A 177 -3.27 26.26 18.64
CA GLY A 177 -3.94 24.96 18.49
C GLY A 177 -3.08 23.84 17.88
N LEU A 178 -1.89 24.13 17.34
CA LEU A 178 -0.96 23.08 16.92
C LEU A 178 -0.27 22.44 18.13
N ALA A 179 -0.63 21.20 18.45
CA ALA A 179 -0.08 20.51 19.61
C ALA A 179 1.41 20.12 19.41
N PRO A 180 2.29 20.29 20.43
CA PRO A 180 3.71 19.91 20.35
C PRO A 180 3.95 18.47 19.90
N LYS A 181 3.11 17.53 20.35
CA LYS A 181 3.16 16.10 19.97
C LYS A 181 3.08 15.87 18.45
N VAL A 182 2.40 16.75 17.71
CA VAL A 182 2.29 16.65 16.23
C VAL A 182 3.64 16.97 15.59
N ILE A 183 4.37 17.95 16.12
CA ILE A 183 5.70 18.33 15.64
C ILE A 183 6.69 17.21 15.93
N GLU A 184 6.68 16.65 17.14
CA GLU A 184 7.53 15.52 17.51
C GLU A 184 7.29 14.29 16.63
N LYS A 185 6.01 13.95 16.37
CA LYS A 185 5.66 12.91 15.39
C LYS A 185 6.21 13.23 14.00
N THR A 186 6.05 14.48 13.53
CA THR A 186 6.52 14.92 12.22
C THR A 186 8.04 14.76 12.08
N LEU A 187 8.81 15.13 13.10
CA LEU A 187 10.26 15.00 13.09
C LEU A 187 10.70 13.54 13.08
N ARG A 188 10.04 12.68 13.86
CA ARG A 188 10.31 11.23 13.85
C ARG A 188 10.05 10.63 12.45
N VAL A 189 8.87 10.89 11.88
CA VAL A 189 8.52 10.43 10.52
C VAL A 189 9.50 10.97 9.48
N THR A 190 9.91 12.23 9.59
CA THR A 190 10.91 12.81 8.68
C THR A 190 12.25 12.11 8.82
N ALA A 191 12.72 11.84 10.04
CA ALA A 191 13.96 11.10 10.26
C ALA A 191 13.91 9.68 9.67
N GLU A 192 12.78 8.98 9.83
CA GLU A 192 12.55 7.66 9.22
C GLU A 192 12.61 7.73 7.68
N ARG A 193 12.06 8.78 7.06
CA ARG A 193 12.15 9.00 5.59
C ARG A 193 13.58 9.31 5.11
N LEU A 194 14.39 9.96 5.94
CA LEU A 194 15.76 10.33 5.59
C LEU A 194 16.78 9.18 5.78
N ALA A 195 16.49 8.26 6.70
CA ALA A 195 17.42 7.20 7.09
C ALA A 195 17.90 6.30 5.94
N PRO A 196 17.05 5.85 4.98
CA PRO A 196 17.51 5.03 3.84
C PRO A 196 18.52 5.75 2.95
N ALA A 197 18.47 7.08 2.89
CA ALA A 197 19.43 7.89 2.15
C ALA A 197 20.72 8.16 2.95
N GLY A 198 20.82 7.69 4.20
CA GLY A 198 21.88 8.06 5.13
C GLY A 198 21.85 9.54 5.51
N ALA A 199 20.71 10.22 5.36
CA ALA A 199 20.54 11.62 5.70
C ALA A 199 19.98 11.78 7.13
N SER A 200 20.26 12.91 7.76
CA SER A 200 19.79 13.21 9.11
C SER A 200 19.40 14.67 9.27
N ILE A 201 18.56 14.93 10.28
CA ILE A 201 18.19 16.29 10.66
C ILE A 201 19.33 16.89 11.47
N VAL A 202 20.02 17.89 10.92
CA VAL A 202 21.18 18.54 11.57
C VAL A 202 20.78 19.70 12.48
N ALA A 203 19.61 20.31 12.23
CA ALA A 203 19.03 21.34 13.07
C ALA A 203 17.53 21.47 12.81
N GLU A 204 16.78 21.80 13.87
CA GLU A 204 15.34 22.04 13.84
C GLU A 204 15.00 23.39 14.45
N ARG A 205 14.03 24.10 13.86
CA ARG A 205 13.53 25.38 14.38
C ARG A 205 12.01 25.37 14.44
N ARG A 206 11.47 25.91 15.52
CA ARG A 206 10.03 26.17 15.69
C ARG A 206 9.81 27.65 15.74
N VAL A 207 9.02 28.19 14.82
CA VAL A 207 8.81 29.64 14.68
C VAL A 207 7.34 29.99 14.51
N PRO A 208 6.89 31.20 14.89
CA PRO A 208 5.57 31.68 14.51
C PRO A 208 5.36 31.57 12.99
N HIS A 209 4.13 31.26 12.56
CA HIS A 209 3.76 31.24 11.14
C HIS A 209 3.69 32.66 10.56
N GLN A 210 4.86 33.28 10.42
CA GLN A 210 5.07 34.66 9.97
C GLN A 210 6.29 34.71 9.04
N GLN A 211 6.17 35.49 7.97
CA GLN A 211 7.16 35.56 6.89
C GLN A 211 8.58 35.84 7.41
N ALA A 212 8.77 36.90 8.21
CA ALA A 212 10.08 37.31 8.71
C ALA A 212 10.72 36.25 9.64
N ALA A 213 9.92 35.62 10.50
CA ALA A 213 10.42 34.60 11.42
C ALA A 213 10.87 33.32 10.67
N LEU A 214 10.08 32.90 9.67
CA LEU A 214 10.43 31.77 8.83
C LEU A 214 11.66 32.07 7.95
N ALA A 215 11.73 33.26 7.34
CA ALA A 215 12.88 33.71 6.56
C ALA A 215 14.18 33.64 7.38
N SER A 216 14.15 34.16 8.61
CA SER A 216 15.30 34.10 9.52
C SER A 216 15.70 32.66 9.84
N ALA A 217 14.74 31.77 10.13
CA ALA A 217 15.02 30.37 10.44
C ALA A 217 15.59 29.59 9.24
N ILE A 218 15.07 29.79 8.03
CA ILE A 218 15.62 29.17 6.83
C ILE A 218 17.07 29.64 6.62
N ASN A 219 17.32 30.95 6.71
CA ASN A 219 18.66 31.51 6.53
C ASN A 219 19.66 30.99 7.57
N GLU A 220 19.23 30.82 8.82
CA GLU A 220 20.01 30.22 9.89
C GLU A 220 20.38 28.76 9.57
N LEU A 221 19.41 27.93 9.19
CA LEU A 221 19.67 26.52 8.85
C LEU A 221 20.62 26.37 7.66
N LEU A 222 20.50 27.25 6.64
CA LEU A 222 21.45 27.32 5.54
C LEU A 222 22.86 27.70 6.04
N GLY A 223 22.97 28.66 6.97
CA GLY A 223 24.22 29.03 7.61
C GLY A 223 24.85 27.91 8.45
N LEU A 224 24.03 27.02 9.03
CA LEU A 224 24.48 25.82 9.73
C LEU A 224 24.93 24.70 8.77
N GLY A 225 24.82 24.90 7.46
CA GLY A 225 25.25 23.95 6.44
C GLY A 225 24.22 22.87 6.13
N ALA A 226 22.92 23.18 6.24
CA ALA A 226 21.88 22.35 5.67
C ALA A 226 22.02 22.30 4.14
N GLU A 227 22.00 21.09 3.58
CA GLU A 227 22.07 20.79 2.15
C GLU A 227 20.66 20.64 1.53
N LEU A 228 19.64 20.54 2.37
CA LEU A 228 18.22 20.59 2.06
C LEU A 228 17.49 21.18 3.27
N VAL A 229 16.54 22.09 3.05
CA VAL A 229 15.66 22.59 4.11
C VAL A 229 14.23 22.13 3.85
N ILE A 230 13.59 21.52 4.85
CA ILE A 230 12.18 21.11 4.81
C ILE A 230 11.38 22.01 5.75
N VAL A 231 10.35 22.66 5.22
CA VAL A 231 9.45 23.54 5.98
C VAL A 231 8.09 22.88 6.12
N PHE A 232 7.70 22.61 7.36
CA PHE A 232 6.35 22.17 7.70
C PHE A 232 5.49 23.36 8.13
N GLY A 233 4.54 23.71 7.26
CA GLY A 233 3.53 24.75 7.52
C GLY A 233 2.57 24.38 8.66
N ALA A 234 2.21 25.35 9.49
CA ALA A 234 1.09 25.25 10.43
C ALA A 234 -0.25 25.23 9.67
N SER A 235 -0.28 25.85 8.50
CA SER A 235 -1.35 25.82 7.52
C SER A 235 -0.86 25.18 6.22
N ALA A 236 -1.82 24.77 5.38
CA ALA A 236 -1.53 24.33 4.03
C ALA A 236 -1.07 25.50 3.16
N ILE A 237 -0.10 25.25 2.28
CA ILE A 237 0.40 26.27 1.34
C ILE A 237 -0.68 26.48 0.28
N ALA A 238 -1.31 27.65 0.28
CA ALA A 238 -2.48 27.90 -0.56
C ALA A 238 -2.19 28.82 -1.76
N ASP A 239 -1.18 29.69 -1.65
CA ASP A 239 -0.88 30.70 -2.65
C ASP A 239 0.62 31.00 -2.73
N ARG A 240 1.08 31.60 -3.84
CA ARG A 240 2.47 32.07 -4.00
C ARG A 240 2.84 33.21 -3.04
N ARG A 241 1.86 33.92 -2.50
CA ARG A 241 2.04 35.00 -1.51
C ARG A 241 1.86 34.52 -0.07
N ASP A 242 1.71 33.21 0.12
CA ASP A 242 1.64 32.61 1.45
C ASP A 242 3.00 32.72 2.18
N VAL A 243 3.01 32.43 3.48
CA VAL A 243 4.15 32.67 4.37
C VAL A 243 5.41 31.94 3.92
N ILE A 244 5.30 30.70 3.44
CA ILE A 244 6.45 29.89 3.02
C ILE A 244 7.13 30.44 1.76
N PRO A 245 6.44 30.60 0.61
CA PRO A 245 7.06 31.17 -0.57
C PRO A 245 7.62 32.58 -0.33
N ALA A 246 6.85 33.44 0.35
CA ALA A 246 7.29 34.80 0.65
C ALA A 246 8.53 34.85 1.55
N ALA A 247 8.68 33.90 2.48
CA ALA A 247 9.88 33.78 3.32
C ALA A 247 11.12 33.34 2.52
N ILE A 248 10.95 32.45 1.53
CA ILE A 248 12.04 32.02 0.64
C ILE A 248 12.49 33.19 -0.24
N GLU A 249 11.56 33.93 -0.84
CA GLU A 249 11.88 35.10 -1.66
C GLU A 249 12.54 36.23 -0.85
N GLN A 250 12.10 36.45 0.40
CA GLN A 250 12.67 37.46 1.29
C GLN A 250 14.17 37.26 1.55
N ILE A 251 14.66 36.02 1.55
CA ILE A 251 16.09 35.71 1.74
C ILE A 251 16.87 35.62 0.41
N GLY A 252 16.29 36.15 -0.68
CA GLY A 252 16.87 36.12 -2.02
C GLY A 252 16.77 34.76 -2.71
N GLY A 253 15.88 33.88 -2.22
CA GLY A 253 15.56 32.62 -2.87
C GLY A 253 14.58 32.78 -4.03
N ALA A 254 14.31 31.68 -4.71
CA ALA A 254 13.37 31.61 -5.82
C ALA A 254 12.43 30.41 -5.66
N ILE A 255 11.20 30.55 -6.15
CA ILE A 255 10.23 29.47 -6.22
C ILE A 255 10.34 28.79 -7.59
N GLU A 256 10.71 27.51 -7.59
CA GLU A 256 10.78 26.67 -8.79
C GLU A 256 9.38 26.26 -9.22
N HIS A 257 8.60 25.71 -8.28
CA HIS A 257 7.25 25.25 -8.56
C HIS A 257 6.37 25.21 -7.31
N PHE A 258 5.07 25.36 -7.55
CA PHE A 258 4.04 25.29 -6.53
C PHE A 258 2.95 24.31 -6.97
N GLY A 259 2.66 23.36 -6.08
CA GLY A 259 1.76 22.26 -6.30
C GLY A 259 2.36 21.11 -7.11
N MET A 260 1.67 19.97 -7.11
CA MET A 260 1.99 18.84 -7.99
C MET A 260 0.71 18.04 -8.29
N PRO A 261 0.61 17.38 -9.45
CA PRO A 261 -0.54 16.55 -9.83
C PRO A 261 -0.50 15.16 -9.17
N VAL A 262 -0.17 15.09 -7.88
CA VAL A 262 -0.10 13.84 -7.09
C VAL A 262 -0.93 14.00 -5.82
N ASP A 263 -1.72 12.98 -5.50
CA ASP A 263 -2.68 13.01 -4.40
C ASP A 263 -2.63 11.69 -3.59
N PRO A 264 -2.34 11.74 -2.28
CA PRO A 264 -1.95 12.92 -1.48
C PRO A 264 -0.58 13.50 -1.88
N GLY A 265 -0.39 14.82 -1.71
CA GLY A 265 0.89 15.52 -1.96
C GLY A 265 0.78 16.84 -2.74
N ASN A 266 -0.41 17.15 -3.24
CA ASN A 266 -0.69 18.22 -4.21
C ASN A 266 -0.33 19.65 -3.79
N LEU A 267 -0.14 19.93 -2.49
CA LEU A 267 0.22 21.26 -1.96
C LEU A 267 1.72 21.40 -1.62
N LEU A 268 2.56 20.58 -2.24
CA LEU A 268 4.01 20.72 -2.18
C LEU A 268 4.47 22.05 -2.77
N LEU A 269 5.52 22.65 -2.20
CA LEU A 269 6.26 23.74 -2.81
C LEU A 269 7.74 23.37 -2.94
N ILE A 270 8.34 23.65 -4.10
CA ILE A 270 9.79 23.56 -4.28
C ILE A 270 10.31 24.96 -4.59
N GLY A 271 11.27 25.39 -3.79
CA GLY A 271 12.08 26.57 -4.04
C GLY A 271 13.54 26.27 -3.77
N GLY A 272 14.35 27.32 -3.83
CA GLY A 272 15.76 27.23 -3.47
C GLY A 272 16.29 28.57 -2.98
N ALA A 273 17.28 28.51 -2.11
CA ALA A 273 18.02 29.68 -1.64
C ALA A 273 19.50 29.30 -1.50
N ARG A 274 20.41 30.17 -1.95
CA ARG A 274 21.87 29.94 -1.92
C ARG A 274 22.31 28.61 -2.57
N GLY A 275 21.60 28.18 -3.62
CA GLY A 275 21.87 26.90 -4.31
C GLY A 275 21.39 25.66 -3.56
N VAL A 276 20.76 25.82 -2.40
CA VAL A 276 20.19 24.73 -1.58
C VAL A 276 18.68 24.64 -1.82
N PRO A 277 18.13 23.44 -2.07
CA PRO A 277 16.69 23.24 -2.18
C PRO A 277 15.97 23.54 -0.86
N VAL A 278 14.82 24.19 -0.96
CA VAL A 278 13.89 24.45 0.15
C VAL A 278 12.52 23.87 -0.23
N LEU A 279 12.06 22.90 0.57
CA LEU A 279 10.84 22.13 0.32
C LEU A 279 9.75 22.55 1.30
N GLY A 280 8.67 23.15 0.80
CA GLY A 280 7.44 23.35 1.57
C GLY A 280 6.64 22.05 1.58
N ALA A 281 6.62 21.37 2.72
CA ALA A 281 6.00 20.06 2.86
C ALA A 281 4.47 20.17 3.02
N PRO A 282 3.67 19.40 2.27
CA PRO A 282 2.22 19.32 2.45
C PRO A 282 1.87 18.64 3.78
N GLY A 283 0.64 18.84 4.28
CA GLY A 283 0.20 18.26 5.55
C GLY A 283 0.32 16.73 5.61
N CYS A 284 0.09 16.04 4.49
CA CYS A 284 0.22 14.58 4.38
C CYS A 284 1.66 14.07 4.66
N ALA A 285 2.69 14.90 4.49
CA ALA A 285 4.07 14.51 4.79
C ALA A 285 4.32 14.25 6.30
N ARG A 286 3.38 14.63 7.17
CA ARG A 286 3.39 14.30 8.62
C ARG A 286 2.95 12.87 8.91
N SER A 287 2.31 12.20 7.94
CA SER A 287 1.95 10.78 8.01
C SER A 287 3.12 9.92 7.55
N PRO A 288 3.31 8.70 8.08
CA PRO A 288 4.31 7.75 7.57
C PRO A 288 3.91 7.13 6.22
N VAL A 289 2.66 7.29 5.77
CA VAL A 289 2.19 6.73 4.49
C VAL A 289 2.86 7.47 3.32
N GLU A 290 3.21 6.72 2.28
CA GLU A 290 3.80 7.29 1.05
C GLU A 290 2.86 8.33 0.43
N ASN A 291 3.42 9.45 0.00
CA ASN A 291 2.70 10.52 -0.69
C ASN A 291 3.63 11.27 -1.67
N GLY A 292 3.10 12.20 -2.46
CA GLY A 292 3.87 12.92 -3.48
C GLY A 292 5.10 13.67 -2.98
N PHE A 293 5.14 14.03 -1.68
CA PHE A 293 6.34 14.57 -1.03
C PHE A 293 7.55 13.63 -1.16
N ASP A 294 7.35 12.32 -1.04
CA ASP A 294 8.41 11.32 -1.05
C ASP A 294 9.10 11.22 -2.41
N TRP A 295 8.32 11.31 -3.48
CA TRP A 295 8.83 11.26 -4.84
C TRP A 295 9.79 12.41 -5.11
N VAL A 296 9.51 13.58 -4.54
CA VAL A 296 10.40 14.74 -4.64
C VAL A 296 11.57 14.63 -3.66
N LEU A 297 11.31 14.28 -2.41
CA LEU A 297 12.33 14.18 -1.37
C LEU A 297 13.45 13.24 -1.80
N MET A 298 13.12 12.02 -2.25
CA MET A 298 14.13 11.02 -2.61
C MET A 298 15.00 11.47 -3.79
N ARG A 299 14.40 12.14 -4.77
CA ARG A 299 15.13 12.72 -5.91
C ARG A 299 16.09 13.81 -5.46
N LEU A 300 15.62 14.74 -4.62
CA LEU A 300 16.48 15.80 -4.07
C LEU A 300 17.63 15.21 -3.25
N LEU A 301 17.37 14.19 -2.42
CA LEU A 301 18.41 13.52 -1.64
C LEU A 301 19.49 12.88 -2.54
N ALA A 302 19.11 12.39 -3.72
CA ALA A 302 20.00 11.88 -4.75
C ALA A 302 20.66 12.98 -5.62
N GLY A 303 20.49 14.26 -5.26
CA GLY A 303 21.04 15.39 -6.00
C GLY A 303 20.38 15.61 -7.37
N LEU A 304 19.24 14.95 -7.64
CA LEU A 304 18.49 15.13 -8.86
C LEU A 304 17.67 16.42 -8.76
N LYS A 305 17.81 17.28 -9.77
CA LYS A 305 16.91 18.43 -9.91
C LYS A 305 15.48 17.95 -10.16
N VAL A 306 14.52 18.66 -9.57
CA VAL A 306 13.09 18.42 -9.75
C VAL A 306 12.49 19.72 -10.25
N GLY A 307 12.41 19.85 -11.58
CA GLY A 307 11.90 21.04 -12.23
C GLY A 307 10.38 21.00 -12.43
N ARG A 308 9.84 22.06 -13.03
CA ARG A 308 8.43 22.15 -13.40
C ARG A 308 7.97 20.96 -14.26
N ALA A 309 8.73 20.63 -15.31
CA ALA A 309 8.37 19.56 -16.24
C ALA A 309 8.25 18.20 -15.54
N ASP A 310 9.18 17.91 -14.62
CA ASP A 310 9.17 16.71 -13.80
C ASP A 310 7.88 16.60 -12.97
N LEU A 311 7.54 17.67 -12.25
CA LEU A 311 6.38 17.70 -11.36
C LEU A 311 5.08 17.57 -12.13
N THR A 312 4.91 18.37 -13.19
CA THR A 312 3.69 18.32 -14.00
C THR A 312 3.52 16.98 -14.72
N GLY A 313 4.62 16.26 -14.97
CA GLY A 313 4.61 14.93 -15.57
C GLY A 313 4.13 13.82 -14.62
N MET A 314 4.06 14.05 -13.31
CA MET A 314 3.68 13.04 -12.31
C MET A 314 2.17 12.75 -12.25
N GLY A 315 1.36 13.36 -13.12
CA GLY A 315 -0.10 13.18 -13.11
C GLY A 315 -0.54 11.75 -13.45
N VAL A 316 0.16 11.08 -14.37
CA VAL A 316 -0.11 9.68 -14.69
C VAL A 316 0.40 8.80 -13.55
N GLY A 317 -0.50 8.08 -12.89
CA GLY A 317 -0.17 7.32 -11.67
C GLY A 317 -0.06 8.17 -10.41
N GLY A 318 -0.35 9.48 -10.49
CA GLY A 318 -0.28 10.40 -9.35
C GLY A 318 -1.40 10.23 -8.31
N LEU A 319 -2.40 9.38 -8.55
CA LEU A 319 -3.41 9.05 -7.54
C LEU A 319 -2.94 7.83 -6.74
N LEU A 320 -2.27 8.07 -5.62
CA LEU A 320 -1.59 7.02 -4.85
C LEU A 320 -2.53 6.24 -3.94
N MET A 321 -3.54 6.94 -3.44
CA MET A 321 -4.62 6.35 -2.67
C MET A 321 -5.92 6.96 -3.16
N GLU A 322 -6.96 6.13 -3.25
CA GLU A 322 -8.31 6.66 -3.29
C GLU A 322 -8.54 7.39 -1.95
N ILE A 323 -8.46 8.71 -1.97
CA ILE A 323 -8.81 9.49 -0.80
C ILE A 323 -10.29 9.28 -0.62
N VAL A 324 -10.64 8.53 0.42
CA VAL A 324 -12.00 8.12 0.78
C VAL A 324 -12.96 9.31 0.96
N THR A 325 -12.49 10.56 0.94
CA THR A 325 -13.03 11.69 0.13
C THR A 325 -12.25 12.96 0.47
N ARG A 326 -11.93 13.79 -0.54
CA ARG A 326 -11.59 15.20 -0.29
C ARG A 326 -12.81 15.87 0.37
N PRO A 327 -12.70 16.55 1.52
CA PRO A 327 -13.80 17.37 2.02
C PRO A 327 -14.08 18.46 0.97
N GLN A 328 -15.23 18.39 0.31
CA GLN A 328 -15.63 19.41 -0.65
C GLN A 328 -15.73 20.75 0.09
N PRO A 329 -15.06 21.83 -0.38
CA PRO A 329 -15.25 23.13 0.21
C PRO A 329 -16.64 23.65 -0.16
N ARG A 330 -17.46 23.89 0.88
CA ARG A 330 -18.61 24.82 0.85
C ARG A 330 -19.69 24.49 -0.19
N VAL A 331 -20.42 23.41 0.05
CA VAL A 331 -21.87 23.51 0.03
C VAL A 331 -22.31 23.39 1.48
N PRO A 332 -23.03 24.35 2.07
CA PRO A 332 -23.72 24.10 3.32
C PRO A 332 -24.81 23.08 3.00
N LEU A 333 -24.44 21.80 3.03
CA LEU A 333 -25.42 20.73 3.08
C LEU A 333 -26.10 20.88 4.43
N ALA A 334 -27.40 21.09 4.38
CA ALA A 334 -28.25 21.23 5.54
C ALA A 334 -27.86 20.17 6.58
N ALA A 335 -27.62 20.63 7.80
CA ALA A 335 -27.80 19.76 8.96
C ALA A 335 -29.26 19.30 8.90
N ASP A 336 -29.48 18.07 8.43
CA ASP A 336 -30.63 17.20 8.67
C ASP A 336 -30.72 16.18 7.52
N GLY A 337 -29.94 15.11 7.64
CA GLY A 337 -30.11 13.88 6.86
C GLY A 337 -29.99 12.72 7.83
N ASN A 338 -31.08 11.98 8.01
CA ASN A 338 -31.15 10.80 8.87
C ASN A 338 -30.14 9.76 8.33
N ARG A 339 -29.00 9.57 9.02
CA ARG A 339 -27.94 8.64 8.57
C ARG A 339 -28.43 7.21 8.78
N GLU A 340 -28.48 6.41 7.71
CA GLU A 340 -28.94 5.02 7.83
C GLU A 340 -27.77 4.11 8.24
N VAL A 341 -27.70 3.75 9.53
CA VAL A 341 -26.71 2.80 10.03
C VAL A 341 -27.37 1.47 10.33
N ALA A 342 -26.94 0.40 9.65
CA ALA A 342 -27.34 -0.95 10.00
C ALA A 342 -26.56 -1.45 11.23
N ALA A 343 -27.12 -2.37 11.99
CA ALA A 343 -26.39 -3.10 13.03
C ALA A 343 -26.20 -4.56 12.62
N ILE A 344 -24.98 -5.05 12.81
CA ILE A 344 -24.60 -6.45 12.61
C ILE A 344 -24.28 -7.04 13.98
N VAL A 345 -25.00 -8.07 14.40
CA VAL A 345 -24.72 -8.84 15.61
C VAL A 345 -24.04 -10.15 15.20
N LEU A 346 -22.76 -10.31 15.58
CA LEU A 346 -22.00 -11.51 15.31
C LEU A 346 -22.34 -12.61 16.35
N ALA A 347 -23.06 -13.63 15.90
CA ALA A 347 -23.58 -14.71 16.74
C ALA A 347 -23.24 -16.11 16.17
N ALA A 348 -22.12 -16.23 15.47
CA ALA A 348 -21.70 -17.45 14.78
C ALA A 348 -20.64 -18.28 15.54
N GLY A 349 -20.16 -17.78 16.68
CA GLY A 349 -19.02 -18.33 17.42
C GLY A 349 -19.25 -19.73 18.01
N ARG A 350 -18.19 -20.55 18.03
CA ARG A 350 -18.21 -21.94 18.53
C ARG A 350 -18.13 -22.08 20.05
N SER A 351 -17.85 -20.98 20.78
CA SER A 351 -17.77 -20.97 22.25
C SER A 351 -16.76 -21.96 22.84
N THR A 352 -15.68 -22.26 22.12
CA THR A 352 -14.68 -23.29 22.50
C THR A 352 -14.01 -23.03 23.86
N ARG A 353 -13.84 -21.76 24.24
CA ARG A 353 -13.23 -21.32 25.51
C ARG A 353 -14.14 -21.47 26.74
N MET A 354 -15.46 -21.62 26.56
CA MET A 354 -16.40 -21.81 27.66
C MET A 354 -16.39 -23.22 28.23
N GLY A 355 -15.84 -24.21 27.52
CA GLY A 355 -15.81 -25.61 27.97
C GLY A 355 -17.18 -26.25 28.23
N GLY A 356 -18.27 -25.63 27.77
CA GLY A 356 -19.66 -25.96 28.11
C GLY A 356 -20.67 -25.54 27.02
N PRO A 357 -21.97 -25.30 27.33
CA PRO A 357 -22.95 -24.90 26.34
C PRO A 357 -22.58 -23.57 25.65
N ASN A 358 -23.14 -23.33 24.46
CA ASN A 358 -22.81 -22.16 23.65
C ASN A 358 -22.96 -20.86 24.46
N LYS A 359 -21.90 -20.05 24.56
CA LYS A 359 -21.84 -18.82 25.37
C LYS A 359 -22.95 -17.84 25.04
N LEU A 360 -23.33 -17.77 23.77
CA LEU A 360 -24.42 -16.93 23.27
C LEU A 360 -25.77 -17.29 23.91
N LEU A 361 -25.94 -18.55 24.32
CA LEU A 361 -27.14 -19.09 24.96
C LEU A 361 -27.02 -19.14 26.49
N ALA A 362 -25.87 -18.77 27.05
CA ALA A 362 -25.71 -18.67 28.50
C ALA A 362 -26.56 -17.51 29.03
N GLU A 363 -27.12 -17.68 30.23
CA GLU A 363 -28.03 -16.69 30.79
C GLU A 363 -27.32 -15.73 31.73
N LEU A 364 -27.59 -14.43 31.53
CA LEU A 364 -27.33 -13.36 32.47
C LEU A 364 -28.69 -12.78 32.88
N ASN A 365 -28.99 -12.79 34.18
CA ASN A 365 -30.28 -12.35 34.73
C ASN A 365 -31.51 -13.01 34.05
N GLY A 366 -31.40 -14.32 33.75
CA GLY A 366 -32.48 -15.12 33.15
C GLY A 366 -32.71 -14.89 31.65
N LYS A 367 -31.79 -14.19 30.95
CA LYS A 367 -31.85 -13.97 29.50
C LYS A 367 -30.58 -14.46 28.80
N PRO A 368 -30.68 -15.12 27.64
CA PRO A 368 -29.52 -15.47 26.82
C PRO A 368 -28.68 -14.24 26.45
N LEU A 369 -27.34 -14.34 26.49
CA LEU A 369 -26.44 -13.21 26.17
C LEU A 369 -26.75 -12.57 24.81
N VAL A 370 -26.93 -13.40 23.77
CA VAL A 370 -27.23 -12.92 22.42
C VAL A 370 -28.55 -12.16 22.36
N ARG A 371 -29.52 -12.54 23.19
CA ARG A 371 -30.81 -11.87 23.28
C ARG A 371 -30.67 -10.51 23.94
N ILE A 372 -29.88 -10.39 25.01
CA ILE A 372 -29.61 -9.11 25.67
C ILE A 372 -28.99 -8.13 24.67
N VAL A 373 -27.96 -8.57 23.92
CA VAL A 373 -27.30 -7.74 22.90
C VAL A 373 -28.28 -7.34 21.80
N ALA A 374 -29.07 -8.28 21.27
CA ALA A 374 -30.04 -7.97 20.23
C ALA A 374 -31.13 -6.99 20.68
N GLU A 375 -31.60 -7.10 21.93
CA GLU A 375 -32.56 -6.16 22.53
C GLU A 375 -31.96 -4.75 22.66
N GLN A 376 -30.70 -4.62 23.08
CA GLN A 376 -30.00 -3.32 23.15
C GLN A 376 -29.77 -2.70 21.77
N VAL A 377 -29.38 -3.52 20.78
CA VAL A 377 -29.22 -3.07 19.40
C VAL A 377 -30.56 -2.61 18.81
N LEU A 378 -31.65 -3.32 19.07
CA LEU A 378 -33.00 -2.94 18.63
C LEU A 378 -33.52 -1.67 19.31
N ALA A 379 -33.05 -1.36 20.53
CA ALA A 379 -33.39 -0.14 21.24
C ALA A 379 -32.59 1.09 20.79
N SER A 380 -31.54 0.90 19.97
CA SER A 380 -30.71 1.97 19.41
C SER A 380 -31.33 2.63 18.17
N LYS A 381 -30.69 3.67 17.66
CA LYS A 381 -31.00 4.37 16.40
C LYS A 381 -30.59 3.60 15.14
N ALA A 382 -30.11 2.35 15.26
CA ALA A 382 -29.80 1.53 14.09
C ALA A 382 -31.06 1.26 13.23
N SER A 383 -30.95 1.46 11.92
CA SER A 383 -32.09 1.38 10.98
C SER A 383 -32.54 -0.06 10.71
N SER A 384 -31.64 -1.02 10.87
CA SER A 384 -31.91 -2.45 10.68
C SER A 384 -30.96 -3.29 11.53
N VAL A 385 -31.38 -4.51 11.87
CA VAL A 385 -30.59 -5.44 12.68
C VAL A 385 -30.41 -6.76 11.93
N ILE A 386 -29.16 -7.10 11.68
CA ILE A 386 -28.72 -8.31 10.98
C ILE A 386 -27.97 -9.18 11.98
N VAL A 387 -28.41 -10.41 12.17
CA VAL A 387 -27.78 -11.38 13.06
C VAL A 387 -27.08 -12.44 12.22
N VAL A 388 -25.75 -12.52 12.37
CA VAL A 388 -24.92 -13.52 11.68
C VAL A 388 -24.89 -14.78 12.53
N THR A 389 -25.53 -15.85 12.06
CA THR A 389 -25.55 -17.15 12.74
C THR A 389 -24.50 -18.11 12.16
N GLY A 390 -24.16 -19.15 12.91
CA GLY A 390 -23.18 -20.15 12.53
C GLY A 390 -23.37 -21.42 13.34
N HIS A 391 -22.49 -21.68 14.30
CA HIS A 391 -22.62 -22.84 15.18
C HIS A 391 -23.94 -22.80 15.99
N GLN A 392 -24.72 -23.89 15.91
CA GLN A 392 -26.06 -23.99 16.54
C GLN A 392 -27.03 -22.89 16.13
N ALA A 393 -27.04 -22.52 14.84
CA ALA A 393 -27.90 -21.48 14.28
C ALA A 393 -29.37 -21.59 14.73
N ASP A 394 -29.97 -22.78 14.70
CA ASP A 394 -31.37 -23.00 15.08
C ASP A 394 -31.66 -22.54 16.52
N LYS A 395 -30.77 -22.86 17.47
CA LYS A 395 -30.92 -22.48 18.88
C LYS A 395 -30.74 -20.97 19.09
N VAL A 396 -29.83 -20.35 18.34
CA VAL A 396 -29.63 -18.90 18.38
C VAL A 396 -30.86 -18.18 17.81
N GLN A 397 -31.43 -18.69 16.71
CA GLN A 397 -32.67 -18.16 16.14
C GLN A 397 -33.85 -18.32 17.09
N GLU A 398 -33.97 -19.48 17.75
CA GLU A 398 -35.00 -19.72 18.77
C GLU A 398 -34.88 -18.73 19.95
N ALA A 399 -33.67 -18.51 20.47
CA ALA A 399 -33.41 -17.55 21.55
C ALA A 399 -33.80 -16.10 21.18
N LEU A 400 -33.79 -15.77 19.89
CA LEU A 400 -34.13 -14.47 19.34
C LEU A 400 -35.56 -14.41 18.77
N SER A 401 -36.36 -15.46 18.98
CA SER A 401 -37.75 -15.50 18.54
C SER A 401 -38.55 -14.31 19.08
N GLY A 402 -39.39 -13.75 18.20
CA GLY A 402 -40.21 -12.56 18.47
C GLY A 402 -39.48 -11.21 18.31
N LEU A 403 -38.17 -11.19 18.05
CA LEU A 403 -37.42 -9.95 17.80
C LEU A 403 -37.43 -9.58 16.31
N LYS A 404 -37.48 -8.28 16.00
CA LYS A 404 -37.48 -7.75 14.62
C LYS A 404 -36.06 -7.73 14.04
N VAL A 405 -35.48 -8.91 13.80
CA VAL A 405 -34.13 -9.08 13.26
C VAL A 405 -34.15 -9.89 11.96
N SER A 406 -33.15 -9.68 11.12
CA SER A 406 -32.88 -10.51 9.93
C SER A 406 -31.71 -11.46 10.21
N PHE A 407 -31.78 -12.68 9.68
CA PHE A 407 -30.73 -13.68 9.88
C PHE A 407 -29.94 -13.91 8.60
N VAL A 408 -28.61 -13.99 8.73
CA VAL A 408 -27.71 -14.46 7.68
C VAL A 408 -26.84 -15.58 8.23
N HIS A 409 -26.75 -16.70 7.51
CA HIS A 409 -25.98 -17.87 7.96
C HIS A 409 -24.57 -17.84 7.38
N ASN A 410 -23.56 -17.90 8.25
CA ASN A 410 -22.16 -18.05 7.86
C ASN A 410 -21.79 -19.54 7.86
N ALA A 411 -21.74 -20.19 6.70
CA ALA A 411 -21.31 -21.59 6.58
C ALA A 411 -19.84 -21.80 7.00
N ASP A 412 -19.01 -20.77 6.86
CA ASP A 412 -17.57 -20.78 7.15
C ASP A 412 -17.24 -20.26 8.56
N PHE A 413 -18.16 -20.38 9.51
CA PHE A 413 -17.98 -19.89 10.89
C PHE A 413 -16.75 -20.51 11.60
N ALA A 414 -16.27 -21.66 11.14
CA ALA A 414 -15.08 -22.31 11.67
C ALA A 414 -13.76 -21.61 11.28
N GLN A 415 -13.77 -20.73 10.27
CA GLN A 415 -12.57 -20.03 9.77
C GLN A 415 -12.15 -18.80 10.61
N GLY A 416 -12.93 -18.44 11.63
CA GLY A 416 -12.64 -17.33 12.56
C GLY A 416 -13.60 -16.13 12.42
N LEU A 417 -13.36 -15.09 13.22
CA LEU A 417 -14.21 -13.90 13.26
C LEU A 417 -14.36 -13.20 11.91
N ALA A 418 -13.31 -13.20 11.08
CA ALA A 418 -13.32 -12.52 9.79
C ALA A 418 -14.43 -13.01 8.85
N SER A 419 -14.70 -14.33 8.79
CA SER A 419 -15.76 -14.87 7.91
C SER A 419 -17.16 -14.39 8.35
N SER A 420 -17.35 -14.19 9.65
CA SER A 420 -18.62 -13.70 10.21
C SER A 420 -18.82 -12.21 9.93
N VAL A 421 -17.76 -11.41 10.05
CA VAL A 421 -17.79 -9.99 9.66
C VAL A 421 -18.14 -9.87 8.17
N LYS A 422 -17.46 -10.61 7.29
CA LYS A 422 -17.75 -10.58 5.84
C LYS A 422 -19.19 -10.95 5.52
N THR A 423 -19.68 -12.02 6.13
CA THR A 423 -21.07 -12.47 5.96
C THR A 423 -22.07 -11.39 6.38
N GLY A 424 -21.82 -10.73 7.53
CA GLY A 424 -22.66 -9.63 7.99
C GLY A 424 -22.60 -8.41 7.07
N ILE A 425 -21.40 -7.99 6.67
CA ILE A 425 -21.18 -6.82 5.79
C ILE A 425 -21.83 -7.02 4.42
N ALA A 426 -21.75 -8.22 3.85
CA ALA A 426 -22.40 -8.57 2.59
C ALA A 426 -23.93 -8.51 2.64
N ALA A 427 -24.53 -8.64 3.85
CA ALA A 427 -25.97 -8.58 4.05
C ALA A 427 -26.49 -7.15 4.33
N VAL A 428 -25.62 -6.15 4.46
CA VAL A 428 -26.03 -4.77 4.75
C VAL A 428 -26.75 -4.16 3.54
N PRO A 429 -27.99 -3.65 3.69
CA PRO A 429 -28.76 -3.04 2.60
C PRO A 429 -27.98 -1.93 1.90
N GLU A 430 -28.07 -1.82 0.58
CA GLU A 430 -27.31 -0.81 -0.19
C GLU A 430 -27.58 0.65 0.26
N THR A 431 -28.77 0.92 0.83
CA THR A 431 -29.16 2.25 1.32
C THR A 431 -28.42 2.68 2.58
N ALA A 432 -27.85 1.75 3.36
CA ALA A 432 -27.19 2.09 4.62
C ALA A 432 -25.81 2.74 4.38
N ASP A 433 -25.54 3.85 5.04
CA ASP A 433 -24.28 4.60 4.96
C ASP A 433 -23.11 3.89 5.67
N GLY A 434 -23.44 2.98 6.58
CA GLY A 434 -22.47 2.20 7.36
C GLY A 434 -23.12 1.10 8.18
N ALA A 435 -22.29 0.35 8.90
CA ALA A 435 -22.73 -0.69 9.80
C ALA A 435 -21.98 -0.66 11.13
N VAL A 436 -22.71 -0.74 12.24
CA VAL A 436 -22.16 -1.00 13.57
C VAL A 436 -22.04 -2.51 13.79
N VAL A 437 -20.82 -2.99 14.03
CA VAL A 437 -20.52 -4.39 14.27
C VAL A 437 -20.47 -4.66 15.77
N CYS A 438 -21.46 -5.39 16.26
CA CYS A 438 -21.64 -5.80 17.64
C CYS A 438 -21.27 -7.28 17.82
N LEU A 439 -20.70 -7.63 18.97
CA LEU A 439 -20.42 -9.02 19.34
C LEU A 439 -21.56 -9.55 20.21
N GLY A 440 -22.10 -10.74 19.88
CA GLY A 440 -23.27 -11.31 20.56
C GLY A 440 -23.04 -11.80 21.99
N ASP A 441 -21.82 -11.67 22.51
CA ASP A 441 -21.34 -12.12 23.82
C ASP A 441 -20.90 -10.96 24.73
N MET A 442 -21.20 -9.72 24.34
CA MET A 442 -20.94 -8.51 25.13
C MET A 442 -22.25 -7.93 25.69
N PRO A 443 -22.90 -8.56 26.69
CA PRO A 443 -24.21 -8.16 27.17
C PRO A 443 -24.23 -6.82 27.95
N LEU A 444 -23.06 -6.26 28.25
CA LEU A 444 -22.90 -4.99 28.96
C LEU A 444 -22.86 -3.77 28.03
N ILE A 445 -22.94 -3.97 26.71
CA ILE A 445 -23.16 -2.86 25.78
C ILE A 445 -24.62 -2.43 25.83
N ASP A 446 -24.88 -1.13 25.83
CA ASP A 446 -26.22 -0.57 25.85
C ASP A 446 -26.56 0.20 24.57
N ALA A 447 -27.85 0.51 24.40
CA ALA A 447 -28.33 1.30 23.27
C ALA A 447 -27.71 2.71 23.22
N GLU A 448 -27.44 3.32 24.38
CA GLU A 448 -26.87 4.67 24.46
C GLU A 448 -25.45 4.72 23.87
N LEU A 449 -24.61 3.72 24.16
CA LEU A 449 -23.29 3.61 23.54
C LEU A 449 -23.38 3.47 22.01
N ILE A 450 -24.31 2.65 21.51
CA ILE A 450 -24.51 2.48 20.07
C ILE A 450 -24.95 3.80 19.43
N ASP A 451 -25.89 4.51 20.07
CA ASP A 451 -26.37 5.81 19.61
C ASP A 451 -25.24 6.84 19.55
N ARG A 452 -24.38 6.88 20.57
CA ARG A 452 -23.21 7.77 20.58
C ARG A 452 -22.22 7.46 19.47
N LEU A 453 -22.05 6.19 19.09
CA LEU A 453 -21.24 5.81 17.93
C LEU A 453 -21.89 6.26 16.61
N ILE A 454 -23.20 6.12 16.48
CA ILE A 454 -23.98 6.61 15.32
C ILE A 454 -23.91 8.15 15.23
N GLU A 455 -23.94 8.85 16.36
CA GLU A 455 -23.81 10.31 16.41
C GLU A 455 -22.40 10.79 16.05
N ALA A 456 -21.37 10.08 16.50
CA ALA A 456 -19.98 10.33 16.14
C ALA A 456 -19.68 9.97 14.67
N PHE A 457 -20.48 9.09 14.07
CA PHE A 457 -20.39 8.76 12.65
C PHE A 457 -20.83 9.95 11.79
N ALA A 458 -19.83 10.59 11.19
CA ALA A 458 -19.97 11.79 10.39
C ALA A 458 -19.15 11.63 9.10
N PRO A 459 -19.61 10.79 8.14
CA PRO A 459 -18.85 10.48 6.94
C PRO A 459 -18.49 11.73 6.12
N ASP A 460 -19.36 12.74 6.13
CA ASP A 460 -19.12 14.02 5.44
C ASP A 460 -18.05 14.90 6.10
N ARG A 461 -17.74 14.64 7.38
CA ARG A 461 -16.70 15.34 8.17
C ARG A 461 -15.46 14.48 8.43
N GLY A 462 -15.34 13.35 7.73
CA GLY A 462 -14.21 12.42 7.85
C GLY A 462 -14.29 11.44 9.02
N GLY A 463 -15.35 11.49 9.85
CA GLY A 463 -15.61 10.51 10.90
C GLY A 463 -16.22 9.23 10.31
N LEU A 464 -15.38 8.42 9.65
CA LEU A 464 -15.81 7.26 8.86
C LEU A 464 -15.77 5.94 9.64
N ILE A 465 -15.02 5.89 10.75
CA ILE A 465 -15.00 4.78 11.69
C ILE A 465 -15.29 5.36 13.07
N ALA A 466 -16.28 4.85 13.81
CA ALA A 466 -16.50 5.25 15.20
C ALA A 466 -16.17 4.08 16.13
N VAL A 467 -15.37 4.34 17.17
CA VAL A 467 -14.88 3.30 18.10
C VAL A 467 -14.90 3.81 19.53
N PRO A 468 -15.38 3.01 20.52
CA PRO A 468 -15.28 3.39 21.92
C PRO A 468 -13.84 3.32 22.40
N VAL A 469 -13.43 4.30 23.19
CA VAL A 469 -12.06 4.40 23.74
C VAL A 469 -12.10 4.73 25.23
N SER A 470 -11.25 4.05 26.00
CA SER A 470 -10.97 4.34 27.40
C SER A 470 -9.51 4.04 27.69
N ASP A 471 -8.79 4.95 28.35
CA ASP A 471 -7.35 4.83 28.64
C ASP A 471 -6.47 4.40 27.45
N GLY A 472 -6.77 4.91 26.26
CA GLY A 472 -6.06 4.58 25.02
C GLY A 472 -6.35 3.17 24.46
N ARG A 473 -7.20 2.38 25.13
CA ARG A 473 -7.68 1.09 24.65
C ARG A 473 -8.96 1.29 23.83
N ARG A 474 -9.00 0.65 22.66
CA ARG A 474 -10.19 0.59 21.78
C ARG A 474 -11.06 -0.62 22.12
N GLY A 475 -12.36 -0.40 22.20
CA GLY A 475 -13.37 -1.40 22.53
C GLY A 475 -14.27 -1.78 21.35
N ASN A 476 -15.38 -2.43 21.67
CA ASN A 476 -16.50 -2.75 20.77
C ASN A 476 -17.80 -2.14 21.36
N PRO A 477 -18.84 -1.91 20.53
CA PRO A 477 -18.92 -2.20 19.09
C PRO A 477 -18.15 -1.19 18.24
N VAL A 478 -17.90 -1.52 16.98
CA VAL A 478 -17.20 -0.63 16.03
C VAL A 478 -18.11 -0.32 14.86
N LEU A 479 -18.32 0.96 14.59
CA LEU A 479 -19.08 1.43 13.44
C LEU A 479 -18.15 1.71 12.27
N TRP A 480 -18.48 1.14 11.11
CA TRP A 480 -17.75 1.27 9.87
C TRP A 480 -18.61 1.93 8.80
N SER A 481 -18.08 2.95 8.13
CA SER A 481 -18.66 3.45 6.88
C SER A 481 -18.69 2.35 5.82
N ARG A 482 -19.72 2.37 4.97
CA ARG A 482 -19.80 1.54 3.75
C ARG A 482 -18.53 1.63 2.91
N ARG A 483 -17.82 2.77 2.94
CA ARG A 483 -16.57 2.97 2.21
C ARG A 483 -15.46 1.98 2.60
N PHE A 484 -15.52 1.39 3.79
CA PHE A 484 -14.59 0.34 4.23
C PHE A 484 -15.07 -1.08 3.97
N PHE A 485 -16.26 -1.30 3.42
CA PHE A 485 -16.81 -2.65 3.26
C PHE A 485 -15.95 -3.51 2.34
N ALA A 486 -15.47 -2.96 1.22
CA ALA A 486 -14.56 -3.68 0.32
C ALA A 486 -13.27 -4.13 1.03
N GLU A 487 -12.72 -3.28 1.91
CA GLU A 487 -11.52 -3.62 2.68
C GLU A 487 -11.82 -4.63 3.80
N LEU A 488 -12.97 -4.52 4.47
CA LEU A 488 -13.45 -5.53 5.42
C LEU A 488 -13.64 -6.91 4.75
N MET A 489 -13.98 -6.94 3.46
CA MET A 489 -14.05 -8.19 2.67
C MET A 489 -12.69 -8.86 2.46
N THR A 490 -11.57 -8.17 2.72
CA THR A 490 -10.21 -8.73 2.61
C THR A 490 -9.68 -9.36 3.92
N LEU A 491 -10.40 -9.21 5.05
CA LEU A 491 -9.98 -9.75 6.35
C LEU A 491 -9.72 -11.27 6.31
N GLY A 492 -8.76 -11.75 7.11
CA GLY A 492 -8.40 -13.17 7.15
C GLY A 492 -8.22 -13.70 8.58
N GLY A 493 -8.59 -14.97 8.77
CA GLY A 493 -8.43 -15.70 10.02
C GLY A 493 -9.22 -15.10 11.20
N ASP A 494 -8.65 -15.18 12.39
CA ASP A 494 -9.25 -14.66 13.63
C ASP A 494 -8.76 -13.24 13.97
N ILE A 495 -8.04 -12.60 13.03
CA ILE A 495 -7.57 -11.22 13.18
C ILE A 495 -8.76 -10.30 12.91
N GLY A 496 -9.35 -9.77 13.98
CA GLY A 496 -10.39 -8.74 13.87
C GLY A 496 -9.91 -7.49 13.12
N ALA A 497 -10.82 -6.58 12.81
CA ALA A 497 -10.56 -5.38 12.01
C ALA A 497 -9.63 -4.33 12.68
N ARG A 498 -8.97 -4.64 13.81
CA ARG A 498 -8.09 -3.74 14.57
C ARG A 498 -6.97 -3.13 13.72
N HIS A 499 -6.37 -3.91 12.84
CA HIS A 499 -5.29 -3.44 11.97
C HIS A 499 -5.79 -2.40 10.95
N LEU A 500 -7.03 -2.52 10.48
CA LEU A 500 -7.66 -1.52 9.60
C LEU A 500 -7.89 -0.20 10.33
N ILE A 501 -8.32 -0.24 11.60
CA ILE A 501 -8.47 0.97 12.43
C ILE A 501 -7.10 1.65 12.65
N ALA A 502 -6.02 0.88 12.80
CA ALA A 502 -4.66 1.43 12.93
C ALA A 502 -4.18 2.06 11.62
N LYS A 503 -4.44 1.41 10.47
CA LYS A 503 -4.10 1.91 9.13
C LYS A 503 -4.80 3.23 8.80
N HIS A 504 -6.06 3.38 9.22
CA HIS A 504 -6.92 4.53 8.88
C HIS A 504 -7.13 5.49 10.05
N GLY A 505 -6.13 5.68 10.92
CA GLY A 505 -6.28 6.44 12.16
C GLY A 505 -6.83 7.87 12.01
N GLU A 506 -6.63 8.52 10.86
CA GLU A 506 -7.16 9.87 10.57
C GLU A 506 -8.67 9.89 10.28
N ALA A 507 -9.25 8.74 9.96
CA ALA A 507 -10.69 8.56 9.69
C ALA A 507 -11.47 8.06 10.93
N VAL A 508 -10.79 7.87 12.06
CA VAL A 508 -11.35 7.30 13.28
C VAL A 508 -11.85 8.41 14.20
N ALA A 509 -13.14 8.40 14.48
CA ALA A 509 -13.78 9.12 15.56
C ALA A 509 -13.74 8.28 16.84
N GLU A 510 -12.97 8.73 17.82
CA GLU A 510 -12.90 8.09 19.14
C GLU A 510 -14.04 8.59 20.02
N VAL A 511 -14.84 7.67 20.57
CA VAL A 511 -15.96 7.95 21.48
C VAL A 511 -15.54 7.59 22.90
N PRO A 512 -15.29 8.57 23.79
CA PRO A 512 -14.85 8.28 25.15
C PRO A 512 -15.93 7.53 25.94
N VAL A 513 -15.58 6.42 26.60
CA VAL A 513 -16.53 5.65 27.42
C VAL A 513 -16.01 5.45 28.83
N GLU A 514 -16.94 5.48 29.79
CA GLU A 514 -16.69 5.13 31.18
C GLU A 514 -17.15 3.67 31.42
N GLY A 515 -16.45 2.95 32.30
CA GLY A 515 -16.75 1.57 32.62
C GLY A 515 -16.17 0.53 31.66
N HIS A 516 -16.47 -0.74 31.93
CA HIS A 516 -15.81 -1.89 31.28
C HIS A 516 -16.65 -2.54 30.17
N GLY A 517 -17.90 -2.10 29.96
CA GLY A 517 -18.85 -2.77 29.06
C GLY A 517 -18.36 -2.90 27.62
N ALA A 518 -17.76 -1.82 27.07
CA ALA A 518 -17.18 -1.82 25.72
C ALA A 518 -15.92 -2.70 25.57
N PHE A 519 -15.44 -3.29 26.66
CA PHE A 519 -14.14 -3.99 26.73
C PHE A 519 -14.24 -5.41 27.26
N LEU A 520 -15.44 -5.87 27.63
CA LEU A 520 -15.70 -7.16 28.25
C LEU A 520 -16.58 -8.04 27.37
N ASP A 521 -15.98 -9.07 26.78
CA ASP A 521 -16.63 -10.21 26.14
C ASP A 521 -16.65 -11.42 27.08
N ILE A 522 -17.81 -12.08 27.20
CA ILE A 522 -17.98 -13.23 28.10
C ILE A 522 -17.45 -14.50 27.44
N ASP A 523 -16.14 -14.70 27.54
CA ASP A 523 -15.45 -15.86 26.95
C ASP A 523 -15.27 -17.06 27.87
N THR A 524 -15.44 -16.86 29.19
CA THR A 524 -15.19 -17.88 30.21
C THR A 524 -16.33 -17.94 31.24
N PRO A 525 -16.52 -19.08 31.93
CA PRO A 525 -17.49 -19.18 33.01
C PRO A 525 -17.24 -18.16 34.13
N GLN A 526 -15.97 -17.85 34.43
CA GLN A 526 -15.61 -16.83 35.42
C GLN A 526 -16.09 -15.44 34.98
N ALA A 527 -15.87 -15.06 33.72
CA ALA A 527 -16.36 -13.78 33.19
C ALA A 527 -17.89 -13.66 33.26
N LEU A 528 -18.61 -14.78 33.08
CA LEU A 528 -20.07 -14.82 33.24
C LEU A 528 -20.49 -14.65 34.71
N GLU A 529 -19.77 -15.26 35.65
CA GLU A 529 -20.01 -15.06 37.07
C GLU A 529 -19.72 -13.64 37.52
N ASP A 530 -18.63 -13.04 37.04
CA ASP A 530 -18.26 -11.66 37.36
C ASP A 530 -19.34 -10.70 36.84
N ALA A 531 -19.81 -10.88 35.60
CA ALA A 531 -20.91 -10.09 35.04
C ALA A 531 -22.24 -10.25 35.80
N ARG A 532 -22.47 -11.39 36.48
CA ARG A 532 -23.65 -11.59 37.35
C ARG A 532 -23.54 -10.83 38.67
N ARG A 533 -22.32 -10.55 39.14
CA ARG A 533 -22.06 -9.90 40.43
C ARG A 533 -22.09 -8.36 40.34
N GLY A 534 -22.04 -7.81 39.12
CA GLY A 534 -22.05 -6.36 38.85
C GLY A 534 -20.64 -5.85 38.66
#